data_AF-A0A432UHA3-F1
#
_entry.id   AF-A0A432UHA3-F1
#
_cell.length_a   1.000
_cell.length_b   1.000
_cell.length_c   1.000
_cell.angle_alpha   90.00
_cell.angle_beta   90.00
_cell.angle_gamma   90.00
#
_symmetry.space_group_name_H-M   'P 1'
#
loop_
_entity.id
_entity.type
_entity.pdbx_description
1 polymer ?
#
loop_
_entity_poly.entity_id
_entity_poly.type
_entity_poly.pdbx_seq_one_letter_code
_entity_poly.pdbx_strand_id
1 'polypeptide(L)'
;MAEERLDHLLKKETVIYPPRDFVEKANVKDYEEEYRRFRENPEGFWESVANELFWYEKWNKVLEWNYPYAKWFVGGKTNITVNALDRHIKNGKRNKVAFFWEDELGNEKVVTYGELYKLVNRFANALKAAGVKKGDRIVIYMPLVIEQIAAMLACARIGAIHSVVYAGFSVPALRHRIEDAEAKLVITADVTIRRGRAIPLKRIVDEAIMDLPYVEKVVVLRRLRPKVDLIGEKEVDFYEFIEGHLDYCEPEVMDSEDPLFILYTSGSTGKPKGVLHTTGGYMVGTYYSMKTVFDLKEDDVFWCTADPGWITG
;
A
#
# COMPACT_ATOMS: atom_id res chain seq x y z
N MET A 1 31.51 -18.94 -32.01
CA MET A 1 32.54 -17.90 -31.72
C MET A 1 32.02 -16.71 -30.90
N ALA A 2 30.90 -16.05 -31.23
CA ALA A 2 30.30 -15.01 -30.36
C ALA A 2 29.35 -15.59 -29.28
N GLU A 3 28.52 -16.58 -29.63
CA GLU A 3 27.67 -17.31 -28.66
C GLU A 3 28.50 -18.09 -27.61
N GLU A 4 29.52 -18.83 -28.05
CA GLU A 4 30.40 -19.57 -27.12
C GLU A 4 31.16 -18.69 -26.13
N ARG A 5 31.40 -17.41 -26.46
CA ARG A 5 32.04 -16.45 -25.54
C ARG A 5 31.10 -15.96 -24.44
N LEU A 6 29.79 -15.94 -24.70
CA LEU A 6 28.78 -15.56 -23.71
C LEU A 6 28.47 -16.73 -22.76
N ASP A 7 28.42 -17.96 -23.29
CA ASP A 7 28.26 -19.18 -22.49
C ASP A 7 29.40 -19.38 -21.50
N HIS A 8 30.63 -18.95 -21.84
CA HIS A 8 31.77 -19.04 -20.93
C HIS A 8 31.72 -18.01 -19.78
N LEU A 9 30.94 -16.92 -19.92
CA LEU A 9 30.69 -15.94 -18.86
C LEU A 9 29.53 -16.35 -17.93
N LEU A 10 28.63 -17.23 -18.41
CA LEU A 10 27.49 -17.76 -17.65
C LEU A 10 27.81 -19.04 -16.85
N LYS A 11 28.95 -19.69 -17.11
CA LYS A 11 29.42 -20.89 -16.39
C LYS A 11 30.13 -20.57 -15.07
N LYS A 12 29.46 -19.84 -14.18
CA LYS A 12 29.81 -19.89 -12.76
C LYS A 12 28.70 -20.61 -12.00
N GLU A 13 28.85 -21.92 -11.87
CA GLU A 13 28.14 -22.78 -10.90
C GLU A 13 28.62 -22.49 -9.46
N THR A 14 29.03 -21.26 -9.15
CA THR A 14 29.48 -20.91 -7.81
C THR A 14 28.25 -20.76 -6.94
N VAL A 15 27.93 -21.82 -6.18
CA VAL A 15 26.94 -21.75 -5.11
C VAL A 15 27.53 -20.88 -3.99
N ILE A 16 26.87 -19.76 -3.71
CA ILE A 16 27.22 -18.88 -2.60
C ILE A 16 26.36 -19.29 -1.41
N TYR A 17 26.98 -19.92 -0.42
CA TYR A 17 26.30 -20.26 0.82
C TYR A 17 26.20 -19.04 1.74
N PRO A 18 25.07 -18.86 2.46
CA PRO A 18 24.94 -17.81 3.45
C PRO A 18 25.94 -18.02 4.60
N PRO A 19 26.40 -16.95 5.26
CA PRO A 19 27.21 -17.05 6.48
C PRO A 19 26.48 -17.87 7.57
N ARG A 20 27.22 -18.67 8.34
CA ARG A 20 26.63 -19.53 9.39
C ARG A 20 25.81 -18.74 10.42
N ASP A 21 26.36 -17.62 10.88
CA ASP A 21 25.69 -16.74 11.85
C ASP A 21 24.36 -16.18 11.32
N PHE A 22 24.22 -16.01 10.00
CA PHE A 22 22.95 -15.61 9.38
C PHE A 22 21.95 -16.77 9.43
N VAL A 23 22.36 -17.97 9.02
CA VAL A 23 21.50 -19.18 9.03
C VAL A 23 20.97 -19.47 10.43
N GLU A 24 21.81 -19.33 11.47
CA GLU A 24 21.41 -19.58 12.85
C GLU A 24 20.31 -18.63 13.36
N LYS A 25 20.25 -17.41 12.82
CA LYS A 25 19.32 -16.34 13.21
C LYS A 25 18.15 -16.16 12.23
N ALA A 26 18.18 -16.82 11.08
CA ALA A 26 17.15 -16.73 10.06
C ALA A 26 15.79 -17.19 10.61
N ASN A 27 14.72 -16.52 10.16
CA ASN A 27 13.33 -16.88 10.43
C ASN A 27 12.98 -18.24 9.81
N VAL A 28 13.59 -18.56 8.65
CA VAL A 28 13.54 -19.88 8.01
C VAL A 28 14.97 -20.41 7.90
N LYS A 29 15.29 -21.43 8.68
CA LYS A 29 16.64 -22.02 8.76
C LYS A 29 16.87 -23.12 7.73
N ASP A 30 15.82 -23.86 7.41
CA ASP A 30 15.83 -24.97 6.45
C ASP A 30 14.72 -24.75 5.43
N TYR A 31 15.11 -24.35 4.23
CA TYR A 31 14.18 -24.11 3.12
C TYR A 31 13.51 -25.39 2.65
N GLU A 32 14.24 -26.52 2.60
CA GLU A 32 13.70 -27.77 2.08
C GLU A 32 12.60 -28.30 3.01
N GLU A 33 12.82 -28.20 4.32
CA GLU A 33 11.81 -28.55 5.31
C GLU A 33 10.60 -27.62 5.24
N GLU A 34 10.80 -26.31 5.15
CA GLU A 34 9.70 -25.34 5.03
C GLU A 34 8.88 -25.58 3.74
N TYR A 35 9.56 -25.82 2.62
CA TYR A 35 8.93 -26.14 1.35
C TYR A 35 8.20 -27.49 1.39
N ARG A 36 8.77 -28.51 2.05
CA ARG A 36 8.12 -29.80 2.26
C ARG A 36 6.83 -29.65 3.06
N ARG A 37 6.83 -28.88 4.15
CA ARG A 37 5.63 -28.56 4.95
C ARG A 37 4.53 -27.93 4.10
N PHE A 38 4.88 -26.97 3.24
CA PHE A 38 3.94 -26.37 2.30
C PHE A 38 3.41 -27.40 1.30
N ARG A 39 4.27 -28.22 0.69
CA ARG A 39 3.90 -29.20 -0.33
C ARG A 39 2.98 -30.30 0.19
N GLU A 40 3.19 -30.73 1.43
CA GLU A 40 2.39 -31.79 2.07
C GLU A 40 1.00 -31.31 2.51
N ASN A 41 0.89 -30.08 3.00
CA ASN A 41 -0.39 -29.49 3.40
C ASN A 41 -0.43 -27.97 3.15
N PRO A 42 -0.74 -27.53 1.91
CA PRO A 42 -0.75 -26.11 1.56
C PRO A 42 -1.73 -25.27 2.40
N GLU A 43 -2.93 -25.79 2.66
CA GLU A 43 -3.95 -25.08 3.45
C GLU A 43 -3.51 -24.96 4.91
N GLY A 44 -3.04 -26.05 5.54
CA GLY A 44 -2.54 -25.99 6.92
C GLY A 44 -1.29 -25.12 7.08
N PHE A 45 -0.44 -25.07 6.06
CA PHE A 45 0.71 -24.15 6.02
C PHE A 45 0.24 -22.69 6.09
N TRP A 46 -0.63 -22.27 5.16
CA TRP A 46 -1.12 -20.89 5.12
C TRP A 46 -2.00 -20.54 6.32
N GLU A 47 -2.73 -21.52 6.86
CA GLU A 47 -3.46 -21.38 8.11
C GLU A 47 -2.52 -21.02 9.28
N SER A 48 -1.36 -21.68 9.36
CA SER A 48 -0.38 -21.42 10.42
C SER A 48 0.17 -20.00 10.37
N VAL A 49 0.47 -19.49 9.17
CA VAL A 49 0.92 -18.11 8.95
C VAL A 49 -0.20 -17.12 9.29
N ALA A 50 -1.42 -17.37 8.81
CA ALA A 50 -2.56 -16.48 9.04
C ALA A 50 -2.92 -16.36 10.53
N ASN A 51 -2.68 -17.41 11.32
CA ASN A 51 -2.88 -17.41 12.77
C ASN A 51 -1.89 -16.52 13.56
N GLU A 52 -0.78 -16.07 12.94
CA GLU A 52 0.12 -15.09 13.55
C GLU A 52 -0.42 -13.65 13.48
N LEU A 53 -1.47 -13.43 12.69
CA LEU A 53 -2.08 -12.13 12.48
C LEU A 53 -3.39 -11.99 13.26
N PHE A 54 -3.82 -10.75 13.49
CA PHE A 54 -5.09 -10.47 14.13
C PHE A 54 -6.25 -10.65 13.16
N TRP A 55 -7.28 -11.36 13.63
CA TRP A 55 -8.58 -11.54 12.98
C TRP A 55 -9.67 -11.30 14.02
N TYR A 56 -10.73 -10.58 13.64
CA TYR A 56 -11.93 -10.44 14.46
C TYR A 56 -12.69 -11.78 14.53
N GLU A 57 -12.78 -12.46 13.39
CA GLU A 57 -13.38 -13.79 13.26
C GLU A 57 -12.48 -14.65 12.37
N LYS A 58 -12.25 -15.89 12.77
CA LYS A 58 -11.48 -16.84 11.95
C LYS A 58 -12.33 -17.35 10.79
N TRP A 59 -11.64 -17.67 9.70
CA TRP A 59 -12.21 -18.28 8.52
C TRP A 59 -12.82 -19.66 8.80
N ASN A 60 -13.77 -20.06 7.96
CA ASN A 60 -14.31 -21.42 7.93
C ASN A 60 -13.61 -22.33 6.91
N LYS A 61 -12.90 -21.74 5.94
CA LYS A 61 -12.16 -22.45 4.89
C LYS A 61 -10.92 -21.67 4.49
N VAL A 62 -9.76 -22.32 4.40
CA VAL A 62 -8.51 -21.64 4.07
C VAL A 62 -8.46 -21.28 2.58
N LEU A 63 -8.83 -22.20 1.69
CA LEU A 63 -8.82 -21.95 0.25
C LEU A 63 -10.08 -22.49 -0.43
N GLU A 64 -10.80 -21.62 -1.14
CA GLU A 64 -11.75 -22.02 -2.17
C GLU A 64 -11.20 -21.66 -3.54
N TRP A 65 -10.89 -22.67 -4.36
CA TRP A 65 -10.32 -22.45 -5.68
C TRP A 65 -11.18 -23.03 -6.78
N ASN A 66 -11.78 -22.13 -7.57
CA ASN A 66 -12.51 -22.42 -8.79
C ASN A 66 -11.80 -21.71 -9.96
N TYR A 67 -10.74 -22.33 -10.49
CA TYR A 67 -9.85 -21.72 -11.49
C TYR A 67 -10.60 -20.94 -12.59
N PRO A 68 -10.21 -19.69 -12.89
CA PRO A 68 -9.04 -18.97 -12.38
C PRO A 68 -9.26 -18.23 -11.04
N TYR A 69 -10.44 -18.35 -10.41
CA TYR A 69 -10.82 -17.58 -9.22
C TYR A 69 -10.46 -18.33 -7.94
N ALA A 70 -9.69 -17.68 -7.08
CA ALA A 70 -9.34 -18.19 -5.74
C ALA A 70 -9.81 -17.21 -4.67
N LYS A 71 -10.35 -17.75 -3.58
CA LYS A 71 -10.69 -17.03 -2.36
C LYS A 71 -9.92 -17.64 -1.20
N TRP A 72 -9.32 -16.81 -0.38
CA TRP A 72 -8.49 -17.21 0.75
C TRP A 72 -9.14 -16.78 2.07
N PHE A 73 -9.08 -17.67 3.06
CA PHE A 73 -9.59 -17.45 4.41
C PHE A 73 -11.08 -17.09 4.41
N VAL A 74 -11.88 -17.84 3.66
CA VAL A 74 -13.32 -17.60 3.44
C VAL A 74 -14.06 -17.47 4.77
N GLY A 75 -14.81 -16.37 4.92
CA GLY A 75 -15.54 -16.03 6.14
C GLY A 75 -14.69 -15.37 7.22
N GLY A 76 -13.37 -15.27 7.04
CA GLY A 76 -12.49 -14.58 7.97
C GLY A 76 -12.75 -13.08 7.97
N LYS A 77 -12.74 -12.46 9.15
CA LYS A 77 -12.94 -11.02 9.32
C LYS A 77 -11.69 -10.36 9.89
N THR A 78 -11.23 -9.29 9.27
CA THR A 78 -10.02 -8.55 9.69
C THR A 78 -10.08 -7.07 9.30
N ASN A 79 -9.04 -6.33 9.62
CA ASN A 79 -8.71 -5.05 9.00
C ASN A 79 -7.19 -4.95 8.94
N ILE A 80 -6.62 -4.74 7.75
CA ILE A 80 -5.16 -4.74 7.58
C ILE A 80 -4.48 -3.68 8.44
N THR A 81 -5.14 -2.56 8.73
CA THR A 81 -4.57 -1.48 9.54
C THR A 81 -4.44 -1.84 11.01
N VAL A 82 -5.26 -2.77 11.51
CA VAL A 82 -5.10 -3.30 12.88
C VAL A 82 -3.79 -4.07 13.00
N ASN A 83 -3.43 -4.82 11.96
CA ASN A 83 -2.17 -5.53 11.87
C ASN A 83 -1.00 -4.59 11.53
N ALA A 84 -1.18 -3.59 10.68
CA ALA A 84 -0.10 -2.68 10.30
C ALA A 84 0.19 -1.60 11.35
N LEU A 85 -0.79 -1.22 12.18
CA LEU A 85 -0.69 -0.09 13.12
C LEU A 85 -1.14 -0.47 14.54
N ASP A 86 -2.43 -0.76 14.75
CA ASP A 86 -3.02 -0.82 16.11
C ASP A 86 -2.32 -1.85 17.00
N ARG A 87 -1.96 -3.03 16.47
CA ARG A 87 -1.23 -4.05 17.23
C ARG A 87 0.13 -3.55 17.73
N HIS A 88 0.83 -2.74 16.93
CA HIS A 88 2.14 -2.20 17.29
C HIS A 88 2.00 -1.15 18.40
N ILE A 89 0.97 -0.32 18.32
CA ILE A 89 0.64 0.64 19.39
C ILE A 89 0.30 -0.10 20.70
N LYS A 90 -0.58 -1.11 20.64
CA LYS A 90 -0.98 -1.91 21.81
C LYS A 90 0.20 -2.64 22.44
N ASN A 91 1.16 -3.08 21.64
CA ASN A 91 2.38 -3.76 22.10
C ASN A 91 3.51 -2.80 22.53
N GLY A 92 3.18 -1.55 22.87
CA GLY A 92 4.14 -0.58 23.41
C GLY A 92 5.09 0.05 22.38
N LYS A 93 4.93 -0.24 21.08
CA LYS A 93 5.80 0.30 20.01
C LYS A 93 5.40 1.70 19.54
N ARG A 94 4.62 2.43 20.32
CA ARG A 94 4.11 3.77 19.96
C ARG A 94 5.22 4.75 19.57
N ASN A 95 6.33 4.74 20.29
CA ASN A 95 7.46 5.64 20.05
C ASN A 95 8.53 5.02 19.12
N LYS A 96 8.32 3.80 18.64
CA LYS A 96 9.21 3.18 17.66
C LYS A 96 9.04 3.88 16.32
N VAL A 97 10.14 4.07 15.59
CA VAL A 97 10.10 4.64 14.24
C VAL A 97 9.34 3.70 13.31
N ALA A 98 8.36 4.24 12.59
CA ALA A 98 7.65 3.55 11.51
C ALA A 98 8.26 3.89 10.15
N PHE A 99 8.65 5.16 9.95
CA PHE A 99 9.29 5.62 8.72
C PHE A 99 10.44 6.57 9.01
N PHE A 100 11.55 6.32 8.32
CA PHE A 100 12.52 7.35 7.96
C PHE A 100 12.16 7.82 6.56
N TRP A 101 12.01 9.12 6.38
CA TRP A 101 11.61 9.72 5.12
C TRP A 101 12.61 10.76 4.70
N GLU A 102 12.96 10.74 3.42
CA GLU A 102 13.84 11.70 2.75
C GLU A 102 13.24 12.03 1.37
N ASP A 103 13.33 13.29 0.94
CA ASP A 103 12.98 13.68 -0.44
C ASP A 103 14.21 14.08 -1.28
N GLU A 104 13.99 14.27 -2.60
CA GLU A 104 15.07 14.65 -3.54
C GLU A 104 15.73 16.00 -3.23
N LEU A 105 15.15 16.81 -2.33
CA LEU A 105 15.71 18.09 -1.90
C LEU A 105 16.53 17.96 -0.60
N GLY A 106 16.68 16.75 -0.06
CA GLY A 106 17.37 16.46 1.18
C GLY A 106 16.57 16.83 2.43
N ASN A 107 15.25 17.02 2.32
CA ASN A 107 14.42 17.17 3.51
C ASN A 107 14.22 15.81 4.16
N GLU A 108 14.42 15.73 5.46
CA GLU A 108 14.26 14.50 6.24
C GLU A 108 13.12 14.62 7.26
N LYS A 109 12.46 13.49 7.53
CA LYS A 109 11.50 13.34 8.63
C LYS A 109 11.64 11.95 9.24
N VAL A 110 11.54 11.89 10.57
CA VAL A 110 11.36 10.65 11.30
C VAL A 110 9.93 10.61 11.80
N VAL A 111 9.21 9.53 11.50
CA VAL A 111 7.81 9.36 11.88
C VAL A 111 7.67 8.10 12.70
N THR A 112 7.21 8.25 13.93
CA THR A 112 6.90 7.14 14.84
C THR A 112 5.58 6.47 14.48
N TYR A 113 5.38 5.23 14.94
CA TYR A 113 4.09 4.56 14.85
C TYR A 113 2.96 5.40 15.46
N GLY A 114 3.20 6.10 16.57
CA GLY A 114 2.21 6.95 17.23
C GLY A 114 1.80 8.17 16.40
N GLU A 115 2.73 8.78 15.68
CA GLU A 115 2.44 9.90 14.78
C GLU A 115 1.70 9.43 13.53
N LEU A 116 2.18 8.36 12.89
CA LEU A 116 1.50 7.74 11.76
C LEU A 116 0.08 7.29 12.13
N TYR A 117 -0.08 6.67 13.30
CA TYR A 117 -1.38 6.24 13.82
C TYR A 117 -2.36 7.42 13.89
N LYS A 118 -1.97 8.54 14.50
CA LYS A 118 -2.83 9.72 14.60
C LYS A 118 -3.20 10.27 13.22
N LEU A 119 -2.21 10.39 12.33
CA LEU A 119 -2.42 10.90 10.98
C LEU A 119 -3.43 10.05 10.20
N VAL A 120 -3.25 8.71 10.22
CA VAL A 120 -4.16 7.75 9.59
C VAL A 120 -5.57 7.84 10.17
N ASN A 121 -5.70 7.90 11.49
CA ASN A 121 -7.01 7.94 12.15
C ASN A 121 -7.77 9.25 11.87
N ARG A 122 -7.08 10.40 11.90
CA ARG A 122 -7.69 11.69 11.54
C ARG A 122 -8.11 11.72 10.08
N PHE A 123 -7.25 11.24 9.19
CA PHE A 123 -7.57 11.18 7.76
C PHE A 123 -8.74 10.23 7.47
N ALA A 124 -8.80 9.07 8.14
CA ALA A 124 -9.92 8.14 8.06
C ALA A 124 -11.25 8.78 8.51
N ASN A 125 -11.23 9.51 9.63
CA ASN A 125 -12.40 10.25 10.11
C ASN A 125 -12.83 11.36 9.15
N ALA A 126 -11.88 12.08 8.54
CA ALA A 126 -12.16 13.10 7.53
C ALA A 126 -12.79 12.51 6.27
N LEU A 127 -12.29 11.37 5.78
CA LEU A 127 -12.90 10.63 4.67
C LEU A 127 -14.34 10.23 4.98
N LYS A 128 -14.61 9.69 6.18
CA LYS A 128 -15.98 9.35 6.61
C LYS A 128 -16.88 10.58 6.67
N ALA A 129 -16.38 11.70 7.21
CA ALA A 129 -17.12 12.96 7.26
C ALA A 129 -17.40 13.54 5.87
N ALA A 130 -16.51 13.29 4.90
CA ALA A 130 -16.72 13.59 3.49
C ALA A 130 -17.68 12.60 2.78
N GLY A 131 -18.28 11.66 3.51
CA GLY A 131 -19.28 10.74 2.98
C GLY A 131 -18.71 9.49 2.29
N VAL A 132 -17.42 9.20 2.45
CA VAL A 132 -16.81 7.96 1.95
C VAL A 132 -17.34 6.77 2.73
N LYS A 133 -17.72 5.71 2.02
CA LYS A 133 -18.23 4.46 2.58
C LYS A 133 -17.33 3.28 2.19
N LYS A 134 -17.50 2.16 2.89
CA LYS A 134 -16.90 0.87 2.50
C LYS A 134 -17.22 0.56 1.03
N GLY A 135 -16.20 0.22 0.25
CA GLY A 135 -16.30 -0.05 -1.19
C GLY A 135 -16.20 1.19 -2.10
N ASP A 136 -16.17 2.42 -1.57
CA ASP A 136 -15.87 3.61 -2.36
C ASP A 136 -14.42 3.58 -2.86
N ARG A 137 -14.19 3.97 -4.13
CA ARG A 137 -12.84 4.02 -4.71
C ARG A 137 -12.25 5.42 -4.57
N ILE A 138 -10.99 5.47 -4.16
CA ILE A 138 -10.24 6.72 -3.98
C ILE A 138 -8.94 6.62 -4.77
N VAL A 139 -8.72 7.58 -5.68
CA VAL A 139 -7.46 7.67 -6.42
C VAL A 139 -6.45 8.49 -5.63
N ILE A 140 -5.23 7.98 -5.49
CA ILE A 140 -4.11 8.64 -4.81
C ILE A 140 -3.02 8.92 -5.85
N TYR A 141 -2.82 10.20 -6.17
CA TYR A 141 -1.82 10.69 -7.12
C TYR A 141 -0.89 11.68 -6.43
N MET A 142 0.02 11.15 -5.61
CA MET A 142 0.85 11.90 -4.66
C MET A 142 2.35 11.62 -4.85
N PRO A 143 3.23 12.57 -4.45
CA PRO A 143 4.67 12.29 -4.30
C PRO A 143 4.92 11.22 -3.24
N LEU A 144 6.17 10.75 -3.17
CA LEU A 144 6.66 9.90 -2.08
C LEU A 144 6.72 10.71 -0.79
N VAL A 145 5.61 10.78 -0.05
CA VAL A 145 5.47 11.50 1.22
C VAL A 145 4.72 10.66 2.23
N ILE A 146 4.92 10.92 3.52
CA ILE A 146 4.23 10.20 4.61
C ILE A 146 2.71 10.32 4.50
N GLU A 147 2.22 11.45 4.02
CA GLU A 147 0.81 11.72 3.78
C GLU A 147 0.19 10.75 2.76
N GLN A 148 0.97 10.27 1.77
CA GLN A 148 0.51 9.25 0.81
C GLN A 148 0.27 7.91 1.52
N ILE A 149 1.23 7.49 2.36
CA ILE A 149 1.11 6.26 3.16
C ILE A 149 -0.08 6.37 4.11
N ALA A 150 -0.25 7.52 4.75
CA ALA A 150 -1.37 7.76 5.63
C ALA A 150 -2.72 7.71 4.89
N ALA A 151 -2.80 8.25 3.67
CA ALA A 151 -3.99 8.18 2.82
C ALA A 151 -4.34 6.74 2.43
N MET A 152 -3.35 5.92 2.04
CA MET A 152 -3.55 4.50 1.71
C MET A 152 -4.10 3.73 2.91
N LEU A 153 -3.44 3.85 4.06
CA LEU A 153 -3.85 3.19 5.30
C LEU A 153 -5.21 3.71 5.80
N ALA A 154 -5.51 5.00 5.64
CA ALA A 154 -6.80 5.56 6.02
C ALA A 154 -7.95 5.02 5.16
N CYS A 155 -7.74 4.84 3.85
CA CYS A 155 -8.71 4.19 2.97
C CYS A 155 -8.97 2.75 3.44
N ALA A 156 -7.91 1.97 3.63
CA ALA A 156 -8.01 0.59 4.12
C ALA A 156 -8.68 0.50 5.50
N ARG A 157 -8.46 1.49 6.38
CA ARG A 157 -9.05 1.54 7.72
C ARG A 157 -10.58 1.58 7.67
N ILE A 158 -11.16 2.30 6.72
CA ILE A 158 -12.61 2.50 6.59
C ILE A 158 -13.25 1.60 5.53
N GLY A 159 -12.47 0.68 4.96
CA GLY A 159 -12.93 -0.22 3.90
C GLY A 159 -13.10 0.43 2.53
N ALA A 160 -12.52 1.62 2.31
CA ALA A 160 -12.45 2.22 0.99
C ALA A 160 -11.31 1.59 0.18
N ILE A 161 -11.51 1.52 -1.14
CA ILE A 161 -10.60 0.87 -2.08
C ILE A 161 -9.66 1.94 -2.63
N HIS A 162 -8.41 1.97 -2.19
CA HIS A 162 -7.45 2.93 -2.73
C HIS A 162 -6.91 2.47 -4.10
N SER A 163 -6.62 3.43 -4.96
CA SER A 163 -5.98 3.23 -6.26
C SER A 163 -4.82 4.19 -6.41
N VAL A 164 -3.60 3.70 -6.15
CA VAL A 164 -2.40 4.52 -6.21
C VAL A 164 -1.94 4.64 -7.66
N VAL A 165 -1.67 5.87 -8.08
CA VAL A 165 -1.23 6.20 -9.42
C VAL A 165 0.12 6.89 -9.34
N TYR A 166 1.12 6.33 -10.04
CA TYR A 166 2.46 6.88 -10.08
C TYR A 166 2.45 8.37 -10.49
N ALA A 167 3.04 9.23 -9.66
CA ALA A 167 3.04 10.69 -9.80
C ALA A 167 3.83 11.26 -11.00
N GLY A 168 4.26 10.40 -11.93
CA GLY A 168 4.83 10.80 -13.22
C GLY A 168 3.91 10.56 -14.42
N PHE A 169 2.68 10.04 -14.22
CA PHE A 169 1.76 9.80 -15.32
C PHE A 169 1.09 11.07 -15.84
N SER A 170 0.76 11.06 -17.14
CA SER A 170 0.11 12.17 -17.85
C SER A 170 -1.38 12.27 -17.55
N VAL A 171 -1.99 13.41 -17.92
CA VAL A 171 -3.44 13.67 -17.77
C VAL A 171 -4.30 12.52 -18.33
N PRO A 172 -4.11 12.03 -19.58
CA PRO A 172 -4.95 10.94 -20.09
C PRO A 172 -4.78 9.63 -19.32
N ALA A 173 -3.57 9.35 -18.83
CA ALA A 173 -3.28 8.14 -18.08
C ALA A 173 -3.89 8.17 -16.68
N LEU A 174 -3.90 9.34 -16.02
CA LEU A 174 -4.58 9.55 -14.75
C LEU A 174 -6.10 9.49 -14.94
N ARG A 175 -6.65 10.25 -15.90
CA ARG A 175 -8.08 10.30 -16.18
C ARG A 175 -8.69 8.91 -16.39
N HIS A 176 -8.07 8.09 -17.25
CA HIS A 176 -8.56 6.74 -17.50
C HIS A 176 -8.72 5.91 -16.22
N ARG A 177 -7.80 6.06 -15.25
CA ARG A 177 -7.83 5.32 -13.99
C ARG A 177 -8.90 5.87 -13.04
N ILE A 178 -9.12 7.18 -13.05
CA ILE A 178 -10.20 7.83 -12.31
C ILE A 178 -11.57 7.35 -12.84
N GLU A 179 -11.72 7.31 -14.17
CA GLU A 179 -12.95 6.86 -14.83
C GLU A 179 -13.20 5.36 -14.61
N ASP A 180 -12.22 4.51 -14.86
CA ASP A 180 -12.37 3.06 -14.73
C ASP A 180 -12.62 2.61 -13.28
N ALA A 181 -12.03 3.29 -12.30
CA ALA A 181 -12.29 3.05 -10.88
C ALA A 181 -13.60 3.71 -10.39
N GLU A 182 -14.23 4.56 -11.21
CA GLU A 182 -15.33 5.44 -10.80
C GLU A 182 -14.98 6.17 -9.49
N ALA A 183 -13.79 6.77 -9.44
CA ALA A 183 -13.23 7.29 -8.20
C ALA A 183 -14.08 8.44 -7.65
N LYS A 184 -14.53 8.31 -6.39
CA LYS A 184 -15.33 9.32 -5.71
C LYS A 184 -14.47 10.51 -5.27
N LEU A 185 -13.25 10.24 -4.84
CA LEU A 185 -12.28 11.23 -4.37
C LEU A 185 -10.93 11.06 -5.09
N VAL A 186 -10.22 12.18 -5.24
CA VAL A 186 -8.82 12.21 -5.66
C VAL A 186 -7.98 12.86 -4.57
N ILE A 187 -6.90 12.22 -4.15
CA ILE A 187 -5.93 12.74 -3.19
C ILE A 187 -4.64 13.03 -3.95
N THR A 188 -4.12 14.25 -3.86
CA THR A 188 -2.94 14.69 -4.60
C THR A 188 -2.07 15.68 -3.81
N ALA A 189 -1.03 16.19 -4.44
CA ALA A 189 -0.24 17.31 -3.95
C ALA A 189 -0.20 18.43 -5.01
N ASP A 190 0.29 19.61 -4.65
CA ASP A 190 0.56 20.67 -5.62
C ASP A 190 1.73 20.34 -6.55
N VAL A 191 2.81 19.77 -6.00
CA VAL A 191 4.03 19.46 -6.75
C VAL A 191 4.71 18.18 -6.27
N THR A 192 5.37 17.49 -7.20
CA THR A 192 6.44 16.53 -6.89
C THR A 192 7.75 16.95 -7.56
N ILE A 193 8.87 16.61 -6.93
CA ILE A 193 10.20 16.73 -7.53
C ILE A 193 10.63 15.32 -7.91
N ARG A 194 10.95 15.11 -9.19
CA ARG A 194 11.42 13.81 -9.69
C ARG A 194 12.58 14.03 -10.65
N ARG A 195 13.72 13.40 -10.38
CA ARG A 195 14.97 13.60 -11.13
C ARG A 195 15.32 15.08 -11.26
N GLY A 196 15.15 15.83 -10.17
CA GLY A 196 15.42 17.28 -10.11
C GLY A 196 14.44 18.16 -10.88
N ARG A 197 13.33 17.63 -11.41
CA ARG A 197 12.30 18.41 -12.12
C ARG A 197 11.02 18.50 -11.31
N ALA A 198 10.43 19.70 -11.28
CA ALA A 198 9.11 19.91 -10.70
C ALA A 198 8.02 19.44 -11.66
N ILE A 199 7.09 18.62 -11.16
CA ILE A 199 5.90 18.15 -11.89
C ILE A 199 4.66 18.74 -11.18
N PRO A 200 3.83 19.53 -11.89
CA PRO A 200 2.68 20.23 -11.31
C PRO A 200 1.46 19.29 -11.17
N LEU A 201 1.46 18.45 -10.13
CA LEU A 201 0.47 17.39 -9.94
C LEU A 201 -0.97 17.92 -9.87
N LYS A 202 -1.20 19.02 -9.16
CA LYS A 202 -2.52 19.63 -9.04
C LYS A 202 -3.11 20.02 -10.40
N ARG A 203 -2.31 20.64 -11.27
CA ARG A 203 -2.75 20.98 -12.64
C ARG A 203 -3.13 19.73 -13.44
N ILE A 204 -2.35 18.65 -13.31
CA ILE A 204 -2.64 17.38 -13.98
C ILE A 204 -3.97 16.80 -13.48
N VAL A 205 -4.23 16.88 -12.17
CA VAL A 205 -5.51 16.45 -11.58
C VAL A 205 -6.66 17.28 -12.08
N ASP A 206 -6.54 18.62 -12.08
CA ASP A 206 -7.60 19.52 -12.55
C ASP A 206 -8.00 19.22 -13.98
N GLU A 207 -7.01 19.05 -14.86
CA GLU A 207 -7.25 18.69 -16.26
C GLU A 207 -7.85 17.28 -16.38
N ALA A 208 -7.43 16.32 -15.54
CA ALA A 208 -7.90 14.95 -15.60
C ALA A 208 -9.35 14.79 -15.13
N ILE A 209 -9.82 15.62 -14.19
CA ILE A 209 -11.17 15.53 -13.62
C ILE A 209 -12.19 16.45 -14.30
N MET A 210 -11.79 17.24 -15.30
CA MET A 210 -12.73 18.07 -16.08
C MET A 210 -13.91 17.21 -16.57
N ASP A 211 -15.13 17.70 -16.41
CA ASP A 211 -16.36 16.99 -16.79
C ASP A 211 -16.58 15.63 -16.11
N LEU A 212 -15.97 15.38 -14.94
CA LEU A 212 -16.24 14.21 -14.08
C LEU A 212 -17.05 14.63 -12.83
N PRO A 213 -18.38 14.79 -12.93
CA PRO A 213 -19.19 15.32 -11.84
C PRO A 213 -19.20 14.42 -10.59
N TYR A 214 -18.99 13.11 -10.77
CA TYR A 214 -18.96 12.11 -9.69
C TYR A 214 -17.68 12.14 -8.83
N VAL A 215 -16.64 12.86 -9.26
CA VAL A 215 -15.52 13.18 -8.37
C VAL A 215 -16.01 14.26 -7.43
N GLU A 216 -16.32 13.91 -6.19
CA GLU A 216 -16.98 14.79 -5.22
C GLU A 216 -15.99 15.71 -4.49
N LYS A 217 -14.74 15.28 -4.32
CA LYS A 217 -13.73 16.04 -3.58
C LYS A 217 -12.30 15.74 -4.02
N VAL A 218 -11.46 16.78 -3.98
CA VAL A 218 -10.02 16.73 -4.27
C VAL A 218 -9.24 17.22 -3.04
N VAL A 219 -8.49 16.33 -2.41
CA VAL A 219 -7.66 16.66 -1.25
C VAL A 219 -6.23 16.95 -1.71
N VAL A 220 -5.71 18.13 -1.41
CA VAL A 220 -4.44 18.62 -1.97
C VAL A 220 -3.42 18.90 -0.86
N LEU A 221 -2.31 18.17 -0.87
CA LEU A 221 -1.14 18.50 -0.05
C LEU A 221 -0.38 19.68 -0.68
N ARG A 222 -0.48 20.87 -0.08
CA ARG A 222 0.18 22.10 -0.55
C ARG A 222 1.60 22.21 0.01
N ARG A 223 2.60 21.78 -0.77
CA ARG A 223 4.02 21.74 -0.42
C ARG A 223 4.78 23.01 -0.83
N LEU A 224 4.32 23.74 -1.85
CA LEU A 224 4.96 24.96 -2.33
C LEU A 224 4.82 26.12 -1.33
N ARG A 225 5.78 27.04 -1.39
CA ARG A 225 5.78 28.32 -0.66
C ARG A 225 6.02 29.47 -1.65
N PRO A 226 5.08 30.43 -1.80
CA PRO A 226 3.75 30.47 -1.19
C PRO A 226 2.88 29.28 -1.63
N LYS A 227 1.87 28.93 -0.82
CA LYS A 227 0.97 27.82 -1.13
C LYS A 227 0.12 28.17 -2.37
N VAL A 228 -0.08 27.23 -3.30
CA VAL A 228 -0.94 27.42 -4.48
C VAL A 228 -2.40 27.63 -4.11
N ASP A 229 -3.14 28.49 -4.78
CA ASP A 229 -4.56 28.68 -4.48
C ASP A 229 -5.40 27.46 -4.84
N LEU A 230 -6.40 27.16 -4.02
CA LEU A 230 -7.41 26.13 -4.28
C LEU A 230 -8.68 26.83 -4.74
N ILE A 231 -8.95 26.79 -6.04
CA ILE A 231 -10.00 27.60 -6.68
C ILE A 231 -11.28 26.78 -6.89
N GLY A 232 -11.16 25.45 -7.03
CA GLY A 232 -12.30 24.57 -7.21
C GLY A 232 -13.10 24.39 -5.92
N GLU A 233 -14.43 24.45 -6.00
CA GLU A 233 -15.33 24.22 -4.85
C GLU A 233 -15.18 22.84 -4.21
N LYS A 234 -14.62 21.89 -4.96
CA LYS A 234 -14.37 20.51 -4.54
C LYS A 234 -13.00 20.34 -3.87
N GLU A 235 -12.16 21.38 -3.83
CA GLU A 235 -10.78 21.29 -3.38
C GLU A 235 -10.64 21.65 -1.90
N VAL A 236 -9.73 20.95 -1.21
CA VAL A 236 -9.41 21.24 0.20
C VAL A 236 -7.94 20.93 0.48
N ASP A 237 -7.29 21.72 1.32
CA ASP A 237 -5.91 21.45 1.77
C ASP A 237 -5.90 20.19 2.65
N PHE A 238 -4.89 19.35 2.49
CA PHE A 238 -4.77 18.08 3.21
C PHE A 238 -4.85 18.24 4.74
N TYR A 239 -4.19 19.26 5.30
CA TYR A 239 -4.14 19.48 6.74
C TYR A 239 -5.40 20.18 7.26
N GLU A 240 -6.02 21.05 6.46
CA GLU A 240 -7.36 21.60 6.75
C GLU A 240 -8.43 20.49 6.71
N PHE A 241 -8.31 19.54 5.78
CA PHE A 241 -9.26 18.42 5.64
C PHE A 241 -9.31 17.52 6.88
N ILE A 242 -8.18 17.37 7.59
CA ILE A 242 -8.10 16.54 8.81
C ILE A 242 -8.20 17.33 10.11
N GLU A 243 -8.31 18.65 10.03
CA GLU A 243 -8.35 19.52 11.20
C GLU A 243 -9.61 19.24 12.04
N GLY A 244 -9.46 19.23 13.37
CA GLY A 244 -10.56 18.98 14.30
C GLY A 244 -11.06 17.53 14.38
N HIS A 245 -10.60 16.62 13.52
CA HIS A 245 -10.96 15.20 13.60
C HIS A 245 -10.21 14.47 14.73
N LEU A 246 -10.85 13.44 15.30
CA LEU A 246 -10.32 12.67 16.42
C LEU A 246 -9.08 11.84 16.02
N ASP A 247 -8.18 11.66 17.00
CA ASP A 247 -6.97 10.82 16.90
C ASP A 247 -7.27 9.30 16.85
N TYR A 248 -8.54 8.92 16.93
CA TYR A 248 -9.03 7.54 16.84
C TYR A 248 -10.22 7.45 15.87
N CYS A 249 -10.14 6.48 14.97
CA CYS A 249 -11.19 6.02 14.08
C CYS A 249 -11.33 4.52 14.30
N GLU A 250 -12.53 4.03 14.60
CA GLU A 250 -12.78 2.60 14.67
C GLU A 250 -12.47 1.95 13.29
N PRO A 251 -11.66 0.88 13.23
CA PRO A 251 -11.42 0.15 11.99
C PRO A 251 -12.70 -0.56 11.52
N GLU A 252 -13.02 -0.44 10.23
CA GLU A 252 -14.12 -1.17 9.61
C GLU A 252 -13.81 -2.68 9.58
N VAL A 253 -14.77 -3.52 9.95
CA VAL A 253 -14.62 -4.98 9.87
C VAL A 253 -14.77 -5.41 8.41
N MET A 254 -13.67 -5.92 7.83
CA MET A 254 -13.59 -6.35 6.44
C MET A 254 -13.65 -7.88 6.35
N ASP A 255 -14.34 -8.39 5.34
CA ASP A 255 -14.19 -9.78 4.92
C ASP A 255 -12.80 -10.00 4.31
N SER A 256 -12.26 -11.22 4.42
CA SER A 256 -10.97 -11.58 3.81
C SER A 256 -10.98 -11.30 2.29
N GLU A 257 -12.13 -11.46 1.65
CA GLU A 257 -12.34 -11.27 0.22
C GLU A 257 -12.84 -9.87 -0.14
N ASP A 258 -13.01 -8.96 0.81
CA ASP A 258 -13.30 -7.57 0.48
C ASP A 258 -12.10 -6.93 -0.24
N PRO A 259 -12.32 -6.15 -1.31
CA PRO A 259 -11.25 -5.45 -2.03
C PRO A 259 -10.49 -4.49 -1.13
N LEU A 260 -9.16 -4.59 -1.15
CA LEU A 260 -8.27 -3.68 -0.43
C LEU A 260 -7.86 -2.51 -1.32
N PHE A 261 -7.36 -2.81 -2.53
CA PHE A 261 -6.90 -1.81 -3.48
C PHE A 261 -7.04 -2.27 -4.92
N ILE A 262 -7.00 -1.30 -5.82
CA ILE A 262 -6.87 -1.50 -7.27
C ILE A 262 -5.51 -0.92 -7.69
N LEU A 263 -4.71 -1.68 -8.41
CA LEU A 263 -3.46 -1.20 -8.97
C LEU A 263 -3.42 -1.42 -10.49
N TYR A 264 -3.34 -0.33 -11.23
CA TYR A 264 -3.42 -0.38 -12.69
C TYR A 264 -2.09 -0.76 -13.33
N THR A 265 -2.12 -1.80 -14.16
CA THR A 265 -0.95 -2.28 -14.91
C THR A 265 -1.10 -2.02 -16.41
N SER A 266 0.03 -1.88 -17.12
CA SER A 266 0.04 -1.81 -18.59
C SER A 266 -0.29 -3.18 -19.16
N GLY A 267 -1.47 -3.32 -19.78
CA GLY A 267 -1.82 -4.53 -20.51
C GLY A 267 -1.10 -4.63 -21.85
N SER A 268 -0.86 -5.84 -22.34
CA SER A 268 -0.23 -6.11 -23.65
C SER A 268 -1.10 -5.75 -24.86
N THR A 269 -2.40 -5.52 -24.66
CA THR A 269 -3.39 -5.43 -25.76
C THR A 269 -4.31 -4.19 -25.70
N GLY A 270 -3.96 -3.14 -24.96
CA GLY A 270 -4.76 -1.89 -24.97
C GLY A 270 -4.81 -1.15 -23.64
N LYS A 271 -6.04 -0.86 -23.16
CA LYS A 271 -6.32 -0.05 -21.96
C LYS A 271 -5.68 -0.66 -20.70
N PRO A 272 -5.16 0.17 -19.76
CA PRO A 272 -4.67 -0.30 -18.47
C PRO A 272 -5.72 -1.14 -17.73
N LYS A 273 -5.29 -2.22 -17.09
CA LYS A 273 -6.19 -3.12 -16.33
C LYS A 273 -6.01 -2.88 -14.83
N GLY A 274 -7.11 -2.65 -14.12
CA GLY A 274 -7.12 -2.54 -12.67
C GLY A 274 -6.97 -3.91 -12.02
N VAL A 275 -5.79 -4.23 -11.52
CA VAL A 275 -5.55 -5.46 -10.76
C VAL A 275 -6.09 -5.26 -9.35
N LEU A 276 -7.02 -6.10 -8.92
CA LEU A 276 -7.63 -6.03 -7.61
C LEU A 276 -6.96 -7.03 -6.67
N HIS A 277 -6.59 -6.57 -5.48
CA HIS A 277 -6.17 -7.43 -4.38
C HIS A 277 -7.20 -7.38 -3.25
N THR A 278 -7.53 -8.55 -2.69
CA THR A 278 -8.40 -8.69 -1.52
C THR A 278 -7.60 -8.59 -0.22
N THR A 279 -8.29 -8.32 0.88
CA THR A 279 -7.66 -7.93 2.16
C THR A 279 -6.88 -9.08 2.81
N GLY A 280 -7.51 -10.23 3.03
CA GLY A 280 -6.96 -11.32 3.83
C GLY A 280 -5.75 -11.98 3.19
N GLY A 281 -5.90 -12.44 1.94
CA GLY A 281 -4.82 -13.09 1.19
C GLY A 281 -3.59 -12.18 1.01
N TYR A 282 -3.80 -10.92 0.63
CA TYR A 282 -2.71 -9.96 0.46
C TYR A 282 -1.97 -9.69 1.77
N MET A 283 -2.69 -9.50 2.88
CA MET A 283 -2.11 -9.27 4.20
C MET A 283 -1.24 -10.45 4.66
N VAL A 284 -1.74 -11.69 4.53
CA VAL A 284 -0.99 -12.89 4.92
C VAL A 284 0.23 -13.10 4.04
N GLY A 285 0.08 -12.96 2.72
CA GLY A 285 1.16 -13.16 1.76
C GLY A 285 2.30 -12.17 1.94
N THR A 286 1.98 -10.88 2.11
CA THR A 286 2.99 -9.83 2.34
C THR A 286 3.65 -9.96 3.70
N TYR A 287 2.92 -10.31 4.76
CA TYR A 287 3.51 -10.60 6.06
C TYR A 287 4.53 -11.74 5.98
N TYR A 288 4.15 -12.85 5.35
CA TYR A 288 5.01 -14.02 5.20
C TYR A 288 6.27 -13.71 4.39
N SER A 289 6.13 -13.06 3.23
CA SER A 289 7.29 -12.75 2.38
C SER A 289 8.24 -11.77 3.06
N MET A 290 7.73 -10.75 3.74
CA MET A 290 8.57 -9.81 4.50
C MET A 290 9.32 -10.51 5.65
N LYS A 291 8.65 -11.43 6.34
CA LYS A 291 9.27 -12.24 7.41
C LYS A 291 10.30 -13.23 6.88
N THR A 292 10.10 -13.86 5.72
CA THR A 292 10.89 -15.03 5.32
C THR A 292 11.86 -14.77 4.17
N VAL A 293 11.50 -13.94 3.20
CA VAL A 293 12.36 -13.60 2.05
C VAL A 293 13.34 -12.51 2.42
N PHE A 294 12.85 -11.44 3.07
CA PHE A 294 13.70 -10.36 3.57
C PHE A 294 14.25 -10.61 4.98
N ASP A 295 13.85 -11.73 5.59
CA ASP A 295 14.27 -12.15 6.92
C ASP A 295 14.06 -11.10 8.03
N LEU A 296 13.10 -10.18 7.86
CA LEU A 296 12.99 -9.01 8.73
C LEU A 296 12.82 -9.39 10.21
N LYS A 297 13.65 -8.75 11.03
CA LYS A 297 13.63 -8.81 12.48
C LYS A 297 12.97 -7.56 13.05
N GLU A 298 12.71 -7.61 14.36
CA GLU A 298 11.99 -6.53 15.03
C GLU A 298 12.71 -5.17 14.90
N ASP A 299 14.04 -5.14 15.02
CA ASP A 299 14.83 -3.91 15.04
C ASP A 299 15.51 -3.59 13.70
N ASP A 300 15.15 -4.31 12.64
CA ASP A 300 15.65 -4.02 11.30
C ASP A 300 15.05 -2.73 10.74
N VAL A 301 15.84 -2.05 9.91
CA VAL A 301 15.39 -0.94 9.06
C VAL A 301 15.33 -1.44 7.63
N PHE A 302 14.13 -1.49 7.07
CA PHE A 302 13.92 -1.90 5.69
C PHE A 302 13.88 -0.69 4.76
N TRP A 303 14.67 -0.72 3.69
CA TRP A 303 14.68 0.33 2.67
C TRP A 303 14.27 -0.23 1.31
N CYS A 304 13.04 0.07 0.91
CA CYS A 304 12.55 -0.15 -0.45
C CYS A 304 12.60 1.17 -1.21
N THR A 305 13.32 1.21 -2.32
CA THR A 305 13.42 2.40 -3.19
C THR A 305 12.31 2.47 -4.24
N ALA A 306 11.35 1.53 -4.21
CA ALA A 306 10.24 1.52 -5.13
C ALA A 306 9.20 2.58 -4.76
N ASP A 307 8.35 2.93 -5.73
CA ASP A 307 7.26 3.89 -5.55
C ASP A 307 5.94 3.14 -5.32
N PRO A 308 5.09 3.53 -4.35
CA PRO A 308 3.79 2.88 -4.10
C PRO A 308 2.80 2.93 -5.27
N GLY A 309 3.11 3.70 -6.34
CA GLY A 309 2.45 3.57 -7.64
C GLY A 309 2.72 2.24 -8.37
N TRP A 310 3.55 1.35 -7.80
CA TRP A 310 3.87 0.01 -8.28
C TRP A 310 3.69 -1.02 -7.16
N ILE A 311 3.50 -2.29 -7.50
CA ILE A 311 3.16 -3.36 -6.54
C ILE A 311 4.26 -3.65 -5.51
N THR A 312 5.49 -3.20 -5.77
CA THR A 312 6.63 -3.37 -4.87
C THR A 312 6.60 -2.40 -3.68
N GLY A 313 6.02 -1.21 -3.86
CA GLY A 313 5.90 -0.20 -2.80
C GLY A 313 4.59 -0.35 -2.06
#